data_AF-A0A661F7Y7-F1
#
_entry.id   AF-A0A661F7Y7-F1
#
_cell.length_a   1.000
_cell.length_b   1.000
_cell.length_c   1.000
_cell.angle_alpha   90.00
_cell.angle_beta   90.00
_cell.angle_gamma   90.00
#
_symmetry.space_group_name_H-M   'P 1'
#
loop_
_entity.id
_entity.type
_entity.pdbx_description
1 polymer ?
#
loop_
_entity_poly.entity_id
_entity_poly.type
_entity_poly.pdbx_seq_one_letter_code
_entity_poly.pdbx_strand_id
1 'polypeptide(L)'
;VAKPVFMSCNDRQHSLAFGLPGMVERLNHLHIQYTDFDDLGVSHDTIRSKDIDVAMQLGKHANDQLYTFYSASPSGWLMELGWGNYEKPAAQEHYTGDIFGHAVEASGYGLDLEL
;
A
#
# COMPACT_ATOMS: atom_id res chain seq x y z
N VAL A 1 8.37 15.33 -6.97
CA VAL A 1 7.04 14.77 -6.68
C VAL A 1 6.79 13.63 -7.65
N ALA A 2 6.63 12.40 -7.14
CA ALA A 2 6.29 11.25 -7.97
C ALA A 2 4.91 11.44 -8.61
N LYS A 3 4.69 10.86 -9.79
CA LYS A 3 3.41 10.91 -10.50
C LYS A 3 3.01 9.49 -10.91
N PRO A 4 2.64 8.64 -9.95
CA PRO A 4 2.26 7.27 -10.25
C PRO A 4 0.98 7.24 -11.10
N VAL A 5 0.88 6.23 -11.95
CA VAL A 5 -0.30 5.91 -12.76
C VAL A 5 -0.94 4.65 -12.18
N PHE A 6 -2.27 4.66 -12.02
CA PHE A 6 -3.05 3.53 -11.51
C PHE A 6 -4.05 3.07 -12.58
N MET A 7 -4.15 1.76 -12.82
CA MET A 7 -5.01 1.17 -13.85
C MET A 7 -5.90 0.08 -13.25
N SER A 8 -7.16 0.02 -13.68
CA SER A 8 -8.14 -1.00 -13.25
C SER A 8 -8.80 -1.70 -14.43
N CYS A 9 -9.35 -2.89 -14.19
CA CYS A 9 -10.05 -3.70 -15.19
C CYS A 9 -11.32 -4.40 -14.66
N ASN A 10 -11.67 -4.16 -13.39
CA ASN A 10 -12.85 -4.66 -12.70
C ASN A 10 -13.18 -3.72 -11.52
N ASP A 11 -13.99 -4.16 -10.56
CA ASP A 11 -14.42 -3.33 -9.43
C ASP A 11 -13.29 -2.95 -8.46
N ARG A 12 -12.14 -3.64 -8.51
CA ARG A 12 -10.94 -3.22 -7.77
C ARG A 12 -10.48 -1.84 -8.23
N GLN A 13 -10.16 -0.96 -7.27
CA GLN A 13 -9.77 0.42 -7.56
C GLN A 13 -8.59 0.51 -8.54
N HIS A 14 -7.57 -0.33 -8.35
CA HIS A 14 -6.51 -0.58 -9.33
C HIS A 14 -5.98 -2.02 -9.22
N SER A 15 -5.58 -2.59 -10.36
CA SER A 15 -4.90 -3.89 -10.43
C SER A 15 -3.41 -3.74 -10.79
N LEU A 16 -3.00 -2.55 -11.24
CA LEU A 16 -1.63 -2.24 -11.64
C LEU A 16 -1.32 -0.76 -11.36
N ALA A 17 -0.14 -0.50 -10.84
CA ALA A 17 0.41 0.85 -10.70
C ALA A 17 1.89 0.90 -11.11
N PHE A 18 2.35 2.05 -11.62
CA PHE A 18 3.74 2.28 -12.01
C PHE A 18 4.08 3.77 -12.07
N GLY A 19 5.36 4.10 -12.29
CA GLY A 19 5.82 5.50 -12.39
C GLY A 19 6.48 6.05 -11.12
N LEU A 20 6.77 5.17 -10.15
CA LEU A 20 7.66 5.47 -9.03
C LEU A 20 9.13 5.36 -9.49
N PRO A 21 9.98 6.37 -9.26
CA PRO A 21 11.39 6.32 -9.64
C PRO A 21 12.20 5.45 -8.66
N GLY A 22 13.40 5.02 -9.10
CA GLY A 22 14.39 4.40 -8.19
C GLY A 22 14.16 2.93 -7.86
N MET A 23 13.24 2.26 -8.56
CA MET A 23 12.99 0.83 -8.39
C MET A 23 14.10 -0.02 -9.01
N VAL A 24 14.77 -0.84 -8.19
CA VAL A 24 15.77 -1.82 -8.65
C VAL A 24 15.09 -3.11 -9.12
N GLU A 25 14.08 -3.55 -8.37
CA GLU A 25 13.32 -4.77 -8.66
C GLU A 25 12.14 -4.50 -9.60
N ARG A 26 11.65 -5.55 -10.25
CA ARG A 26 10.48 -5.47 -11.16
C ARG A 26 9.16 -5.24 -10.42
N LEU A 27 9.09 -5.65 -9.16
CA LEU A 27 7.91 -5.56 -8.30
C LEU A 27 8.26 -4.75 -7.05
N ASN A 28 7.49 -3.70 -6.76
CA ASN A 28 7.58 -2.99 -5.49
C ASN A 28 6.82 -3.72 -4.39
N HIS A 29 5.52 -3.90 -4.63
CA HIS A 29 4.63 -4.50 -3.67
C HIS A 29 3.52 -5.29 -4.34
N LEU A 30 2.93 -6.19 -3.57
CA LEU A 30 1.66 -6.85 -3.88
C LEU A 30 0.68 -6.55 -2.75
N HIS A 31 -0.49 -6.02 -3.13
CA HIS A 31 -1.59 -5.79 -2.22
C HIS A 31 -2.52 -7.00 -2.11
N ILE A 32 -2.79 -7.43 -0.88
CA ILE A 32 -3.82 -8.42 -0.54
C ILE A 32 -4.84 -7.77 0.39
N GLN A 33 -6.11 -7.86 -0.02
CA GLN A 33 -7.24 -7.26 0.70
C GLN A 33 -8.04 -8.35 1.44
N TYR A 34 -8.14 -8.20 2.75
CA TYR A 34 -8.96 -9.04 3.62
C TYR A 34 -10.44 -8.64 3.54
N THR A 35 -11.32 -9.59 3.85
CA THR A 35 -12.76 -9.35 3.99
C THR A 35 -13.13 -8.82 5.38
N ASP A 36 -12.38 -9.22 6.41
CA ASP A 36 -12.58 -8.82 7.80
C ASP A 36 -11.47 -7.86 8.26
N PHE A 37 -11.83 -6.86 9.07
CA PHE A 37 -10.87 -5.91 9.62
C PHE A 37 -10.01 -6.57 10.71
N ASP A 38 -10.56 -7.54 11.44
CA ASP A 38 -9.84 -8.25 12.48
C ASP A 38 -8.68 -9.07 11.87
N ASP A 39 -8.83 -9.59 10.65
CA ASP A 39 -7.75 -10.29 9.93
C ASP A 39 -6.59 -9.35 9.59
N LEU A 40 -6.89 -8.08 9.26
CA LEU A 40 -5.85 -7.06 9.08
C LEU A 40 -5.13 -6.80 10.40
N GLY A 41 -5.87 -6.68 11.50
CA GLY A 41 -5.31 -6.49 12.84
C GLY A 41 -4.41 -7.64 13.27
N VAL A 42 -4.87 -8.89 13.13
CA VAL A 42 -4.08 -10.09 13.42
C VAL A 42 -2.81 -10.14 12.57
N SER A 43 -2.91 -9.79 11.29
CA SER A 43 -1.76 -9.76 10.38
C SER A 43 -0.75 -8.69 10.80
N HIS A 44 -1.23 -7.49 11.15
CA HIS A 44 -0.39 -6.41 11.68
C HIS A 44 0.35 -6.84 12.95
N ASP A 45 -0.36 -7.38 13.96
CA ASP A 45 0.26 -7.83 15.21
C ASP A 45 1.24 -8.99 14.99
N THR A 46 0.96 -9.87 14.02
CA THR A 46 1.87 -10.96 13.64
C THR A 46 3.17 -10.43 13.02
N ILE A 47 3.09 -9.43 12.14
CA ILE A 47 4.27 -8.78 11.55
C ILE A 47 5.10 -8.10 12.65
N ARG A 48 4.45 -7.35 13.54
CA ARG A 48 5.11 -6.65 14.65
C ARG A 48 5.77 -7.60 15.64
N SER A 49 5.08 -8.66 16.06
CA SER A 49 5.61 -9.63 17.02
C SER A 49 6.78 -10.47 16.51
N LYS A 50 7.01 -10.47 15.19
CA LYS A 50 8.12 -11.16 14.53
C LYS A 50 9.28 -10.23 14.16
N ASP A 51 9.21 -8.96 14.54
CA ASP A 51 10.18 -7.93 14.17
C ASP A 51 10.43 -7.89 12.65
N ILE A 52 9.38 -8.11 11.85
CA ILE A 52 9.44 -7.96 10.40
C ILE A 52 9.31 -6.47 10.09
N ASP A 53 10.23 -5.96 9.25
CA ASP A 53 10.25 -4.56 8.85
C ASP A 53 8.92 -4.11 8.26
N VAL A 54 8.43 -2.98 8.78
CA VAL A 54 7.29 -2.25 8.23
C VAL A 54 7.84 -1.01 7.54
N ALA A 55 7.73 -0.96 6.22
CA ALA A 55 8.23 0.17 5.45
C ALA A 55 7.33 1.40 5.60
N MET A 56 6.01 1.18 5.55
CA MET A 56 5.00 2.21 5.79
C MET A 56 4.00 1.73 6.82
N GLN A 57 3.78 2.57 7.83
CA GLN A 57 2.84 2.33 8.92
C GLN A 57 1.40 2.26 8.44
N LEU A 58 0.49 1.78 9.29
CA LEU A 58 -0.95 1.79 8.99
C LEU A 58 -1.41 3.19 8.55
N GLY A 59 -2.08 3.26 7.41
CA GLY A 59 -2.57 4.50 6.85
C GLY A 59 -3.72 4.26 5.87
N LYS A 60 -3.99 5.29 5.07
CA LYS A 60 -5.11 5.28 4.13
C LYS A 60 -4.81 6.13 2.90
N HIS A 61 -4.68 5.48 1.75
CA HIS A 61 -4.51 6.18 0.49
C HIS A 61 -5.78 6.95 0.10
N ALA A 62 -5.59 8.11 -0.53
CA ALA A 62 -6.72 8.93 -0.99
C ALA A 62 -7.47 8.30 -2.17
N ASN A 63 -6.80 7.48 -2.98
CA ASN A 63 -7.35 6.94 -4.23
C ASN A 63 -8.23 5.71 -4.04
N ASP A 64 -7.87 4.79 -3.15
CA ASP A 64 -8.59 3.55 -2.87
C ASP A 64 -9.32 3.53 -1.53
N GLN A 65 -9.01 4.47 -0.64
CA GLN A 65 -9.66 4.60 0.65
C GLN A 65 -9.61 3.31 1.49
N LEU A 66 -8.57 2.49 1.33
CA LEU A 66 -8.37 1.27 2.11
C LEU A 66 -7.42 1.52 3.28
N TYR A 67 -7.63 0.81 4.39
CA TYR A 67 -6.68 0.79 5.50
C TYR A 67 -5.59 -0.22 5.15
N THR A 68 -4.36 0.24 4.97
CA THR A 68 -3.26 -0.65 4.57
C THR A 68 -1.96 -0.33 5.34
N PHE A 69 -1.05 -1.30 5.38
CA PHE A 69 0.33 -1.12 5.82
C PHE A 69 1.26 -1.99 4.96
N TYR A 70 2.54 -1.64 4.92
CA TYR A 70 3.51 -2.25 4.01
C TYR A 70 4.61 -2.96 4.81
N SER A 71 4.71 -4.27 4.65
CA SER A 71 5.69 -5.10 5.36
C SER A 71 6.66 -5.78 4.40
N ALA A 72 7.88 -6.07 4.86
CA ALA A 72 8.85 -6.79 4.07
C ALA A 72 8.42 -8.26 3.85
N SER A 73 8.52 -8.73 2.61
CA SER A 73 8.44 -10.15 2.29
C SER A 73 9.81 -10.83 2.45
N PRO A 74 9.86 -12.19 2.53
CA PRO A 74 11.13 -12.92 2.52
C PRO A 74 12.01 -12.68 1.28
N SER A 75 11.44 -12.12 0.20
CA SER A 75 12.14 -11.79 -1.03
C SER A 75 12.58 -10.31 -1.11
N GLY A 76 12.35 -9.52 -0.06
CA GLY A 76 12.80 -8.13 0.03
C GLY A 76 11.89 -7.08 -0.61
N TRP A 77 10.90 -7.48 -1.42
CA TRP A 77 9.81 -6.60 -1.88
C TRP A 77 8.66 -6.58 -0.85
N LEU A 78 7.72 -5.65 -0.97
CA LEU A 78 6.72 -5.37 0.07
C LEU A 78 5.39 -6.12 -0.09
N MET A 79 4.85 -6.65 0.99
CA MET A 79 3.45 -7.02 1.09
C MET A 79 2.66 -5.81 1.60
N GLU A 80 1.71 -5.33 0.80
CA GLU A 80 0.68 -4.42 1.29
C GLU A 80 -0.50 -5.26 1.78
N LEU A 81 -0.84 -5.14 3.05
CA LEU A 81 -1.93 -5.87 3.67
C LEU A 81 -3.03 -4.89 4.02
N GLY A 82 -4.25 -5.15 3.54
CA GLY A 82 -5.29 -4.14 3.55
C GLY A 82 -6.68 -4.63 3.88
N TRP A 83 -7.52 -3.72 4.34
CA TRP A 83 -8.95 -3.92 4.51
C TRP A 83 -9.71 -2.64 4.17
N GLY A 84 -10.93 -2.81 3.66
CA GLY A 84 -11.86 -1.71 3.45
C GLY A 84 -12.83 -2.02 2.33
N ASN A 85 -13.80 -1.12 2.18
CA ASN A 85 -14.72 -1.14 1.05
C ASN A 85 -14.77 0.25 0.45
N TYR A 86 -14.46 0.34 -0.83
CA TYR A 86 -14.51 1.59 -1.58
C TYR A 86 -15.00 1.33 -3.00
N GLU A 87 -15.94 2.16 -3.42
CA GLU A 87 -16.43 2.15 -4.78
C GLU A 87 -15.59 3.10 -5.63
N LYS A 88 -14.92 2.53 -6.64
CA LYS A 88 -14.11 3.30 -7.59
C LYS A 88 -14.97 4.38 -8.28
N PRO A 89 -14.50 5.64 -8.37
CA PRO A 89 -15.21 6.69 -9.08
C PRO A 89 -15.30 6.39 -10.58
N ALA A 90 -16.40 6.80 -11.21
CA ALA A 90 -16.62 6.61 -12.65
C ALA A 90 -15.73 7.50 -13.53
N ALA A 91 -15.23 8.61 -12.97
CA ALA A 91 -14.35 9.56 -13.63
C ALA A 91 -12.98 9.59 -12.96
N GLN A 92 -11.97 10.00 -13.73
CA GLN A 92 -10.60 10.11 -13.23
C GLN A 92 -10.48 11.22 -12.18
N GLU A 93 -9.83 10.90 -11.07
CA GLU A 93 -9.45 11.85 -10.02
C GLU A 93 -7.92 11.86 -9.83
N HIS A 94 -7.43 12.86 -9.09
CA HIS A 94 -6.05 12.91 -8.62
C HIS A 94 -6.01 13.54 -7.22
N TYR A 95 -4.96 13.22 -6.46
CA TYR A 95 -4.76 13.69 -5.09
C TYR A 95 -3.31 14.14 -4.92
N THR A 96 -3.07 14.98 -3.91
CA THR A 96 -1.73 15.48 -3.57
C THR A 96 -1.02 14.65 -2.53
N GLY A 97 -1.74 13.72 -1.89
CA GLY A 97 -1.20 12.82 -0.88
C GLY A 97 -2.29 11.93 -0.27
N ASP A 98 -1.89 11.18 0.73
CA ASP A 98 -2.73 10.28 1.51
C ASP A 98 -3.64 11.02 2.49
N ILE A 99 -4.61 10.30 3.05
CA ILE A 99 -5.56 10.88 4.00
C ILE A 99 -4.93 11.01 5.38
N PHE A 100 -4.27 9.94 5.84
CA PHE A 100 -3.53 9.89 7.10
C PHE A 100 -2.59 8.67 7.12
N GLY A 101 -1.67 8.65 8.08
CA GLY A 101 -0.82 7.49 8.35
C GLY A 101 0.23 7.31 7.27
N HIS A 102 0.57 6.06 6.93
CA HIS A 102 1.54 5.74 5.86
C HIS A 102 2.92 6.40 6.03
N ALA A 103 3.27 6.78 7.26
CA ALA A 103 4.58 7.30 7.58
C ALA A 103 5.66 6.24 7.32
N VAL A 104 6.78 6.68 6.75
CA VAL A 104 7.97 5.85 6.57
C VAL A 104 8.48 5.41 7.95
N GLU A 105 8.69 4.10 8.13
CA GLU A 105 9.26 3.54 9.34
C GLU A 105 10.59 2.83 9.05
N ALA A 106 10.59 1.77 8.25
CA ALA A 106 11.81 1.14 7.74
C ALA A 106 12.14 1.61 6.32
N SER A 107 13.32 2.18 6.13
CA SER A 107 13.76 2.71 4.82
C SER A 107 14.41 1.66 3.92
N GLY A 108 14.51 1.93 2.63
CA GLY A 108 15.26 1.11 1.67
C GLY A 108 14.42 0.14 0.84
N TYR A 109 13.09 0.28 0.92
CA TYR A 109 12.13 -0.57 0.20
C TYR A 109 11.54 0.09 -1.06
N GLY A 110 12.12 1.21 -1.51
CA GLY A 110 11.66 1.94 -2.69
C GLY A 110 10.39 2.78 -2.46
N LEU A 111 9.98 2.96 -1.20
CA LEU A 111 8.88 3.83 -0.77
C LEU A 111 9.34 4.85 0.31
N ASP A 112 10.60 5.29 0.23
CA ASP A 112 11.16 6.31 1.12
C ASP A 112 10.68 7.71 0.70
N LEU A 113 9.35 7.89 0.66
CA LEU A 113 8.64 9.05 0.16
C LEU A 113 7.64 9.52 1.22
N GLU A 114 7.47 10.83 1.35
CA GLU A 114 6.31 11.38 2.05
C GLU A 114 5.11 11.29 1.11
N LEU A 115 4.10 10.51 1.52
CA LEU A 115 2.84 10.29 0.80
C LEU A 115 1.71 11.11 1.40
#